data_AF-A0A2T2PDI7-F1
#
_entry.id   AF-A0A2T2PDI7-F1
#
_cell.length_a   1.000
_cell.length_b   1.000
_cell.length_c   1.000
_cell.angle_alpha   90.00
_cell.angle_beta   90.00
_cell.angle_gamma   90.00
#
_symmetry.space_group_name_H-M   'P 1'
#
loop_
_entity.id
_entity.type
_entity.pdbx_description
1 polymer ?
#
loop_
_entity_poly.entity_id
_entity_poly.type
_entity_poly.pdbx_seq_one_letter_code
_entity_poly.pdbx_strand_id
1 'polypeptide(L)' 'ITIDFITRLLTFYNLVLKVLYNTILVVIDRFTKYAEIILFKNNYTVLELVQVILDRVV' A
#
# COMPACT_ATOMS: atom_id res chain seq x y z
N ILE A 1 15.39 -8.23 -5.11
CA ILE A 1 14.56 -7.11 -4.59
C ILE A 1 14.08 -7.55 -3.22
N THR A 2 14.63 -6.98 -2.15
CA THR A 2 14.13 -7.26 -0.80
C THR A 2 13.16 -6.13 -0.48
N ILE A 3 11.88 -6.47 -0.52
CA ILE A 3 10.78 -5.55 -0.29
C ILE A 3 10.41 -5.64 1.19
N ASP A 4 10.46 -4.51 1.88
CA ASP A 4 9.99 -4.40 3.26
C ASP A 4 8.61 -3.73 3.24
N PHE A 5 7.62 -4.37 3.88
CA PHE A 5 6.25 -3.87 3.92
C PHE A 5 5.94 -3.30 5.30
N ILE A 6 5.60 -2.01 5.35
CA ILE A 6 5.02 -1.40 6.54
C ILE A 6 3.54 -1.17 6.28
N THR A 7 2.69 -2.04 6.84
CA THR A 7 1.24 -1.81 6.88
C THR A 7 0.94 -0.95 8.09
N ARG A 8 0.55 0.31 7.84
CA ARG A 8 0.07 1.20 8.91
C ARG A 8 -1.38 1.54 8.58
N LEU A 9 -2.29 1.14 9.48
CA LEU A 9 -3.71 1.44 9.37
C LEU A 9 -3.91 2.93 9.69
N LEU A 10 -3.76 3.78 8.68
CA LEU A 10 -3.93 5.23 8.80
C LEU A 10 -5.14 5.62 7.97
N THR A 11 -6.20 6.06 8.63
CA THR A 11 -7.39 6.58 7.95
C THR A 11 -7.01 7.90 7.29
N PHE A 12 -7.01 7.95 5.96
CA PHE A 12 -6.67 9.13 5.18
C PHE A 12 -7.88 9.58 4.38
N TYR A 13 -8.36 10.81 4.62
CA TYR A 13 -9.45 11.40 3.85
C TYR A 13 -8.90 12.31 2.75
N ASN A 14 -9.10 11.92 1.49
CA ASN A 14 -8.72 12.75 0.35
C ASN A 14 -9.84 13.77 0.07
N LEU A 15 -9.55 15.05 0.35
CA LEU A 15 -10.49 16.17 0.21
C LEU A 15 -10.91 16.44 -1.24
N VAL A 16 -10.04 16.19 -2.22
CA VAL A 16 -10.31 16.47 -3.65
C VAL A 16 -11.24 15.41 -4.23
N LEU A 17 -10.96 14.14 -3.94
CA LEU A 17 -11.76 13.01 -4.43
C LEU A 17 -12.98 12.72 -3.54
N LYS A 18 -13.07 13.32 -2.35
CA LYS A 18 -14.06 12.99 -1.30
C LYS A 18 -14.08 11.48 -0.97
N VAL A 19 -12.90 10.85 -0.97
CA VAL A 19 -12.73 9.41 -0.71
C VAL A 19 -12.00 9.21 0.60
N LEU A 20 -12.55 8.34 1.45
CA LEU A 20 -11.89 7.82 2.64
C LEU A 20 -11.07 6.58 2.27
N TYR A 21 -9.79 6.59 2.63
CA TYR A 21 -8.90 5.45 2.54
C TYR A 21 -8.66 4.91 3.94
N ASN A 22 -8.86 3.60 4.12
CA ASN A 22 -8.79 2.95 5.43
C ASN A 22 -7.42 2.31 5.69
N THR A 23 -6.66 2.03 4.63
CA THR A 23 -5.36 1.35 4.73
C THR A 23 -4.35 2.00 3.80
N ILE A 24 -3.13 2.18 4.30
CA ILE A 24 -1.98 2.62 3.51
C ILE A 24 -0.95 1.49 3.50
N LEU A 25 -0.56 1.06 2.30
CA LEU A 25 0.59 0.17 2.11
C LEU A 25 1.77 0.99 1.63
N VAL A 26 2.89 0.90 2.35
CA VAL A 26 4.15 1.47 1.91
C VAL A 26 5.09 0.33 1.52
N VAL A 27 5.49 0.33 0.26
CA VAL A 27 6.42 -0.64 -0.33
C VAL A 27 7.77 0.04 -0.42
N ILE A 28 8.77 -0.45 0.32
CA ILE A 28 10.13 0.12 0.30
C ILE A 28 11.09 -0.90 -0.31
N ASP A 29 11.76 -0.52 -1.40
CA ASP A 29 12.91 -1.26 -1.89
C ASP A 29 14.18 -0.79 -1.17
N ARG A 30 14.77 -1.68 -0.38
CA ARG A 30 15.92 -1.34 0.48
C ARG A 30 17.19 -0.96 -0.29
N PHE A 31 17.29 -1.31 -1.57
CA PHE A 31 18.51 -1.15 -2.37
C PHE A 31 18.51 0.16 -3.15
N THR A 32 17.38 0.47 -3.79
CA THR A 32 17.14 1.69 -4.55
C THR A 32 16.65 2.83 -3.67
N LYS A 33 16.24 2.54 -2.42
CA LYS A 33 15.58 3.48 -1.51
C LYS A 33 14.27 4.05 -2.09
N TYR A 34 13.69 3.36 -3.07
CA TYR A 34 12.40 3.71 -3.62
C TYR A 34 11.30 3.36 -2.62
N ALA A 35 10.35 4.28 -2.44
CA ALA A 35 9.18 4.07 -1.60
C ALA A 35 7.92 4.35 -2.43
N GLU A 36 7.03 3.36 -2.51
CA GLU A 36 5.74 3.46 -3.16
C GLU A 36 4.62 3.44 -2.12
N ILE A 37 3.63 4.31 -2.28
CA ILE A 37 2.48 4.41 -1.38
C ILE A 37 1.23 4.02 -2.13
N ILE A 38 0.52 3.01 -1.61
CA ILE A 38 -0.76 2.55 -2.15
C ILE A 38 -1.84 2.82 -1.12
N LEU A 39 -2.86 3.57 -1.55
CA LEU A 39 -4.01 3.88 -0.74
C LEU A 39 -5.17 2.93 -1.07
N PHE A 40 -5.71 2.29 -0.04
CA PHE A 40 -6.82 1.36 -0.18
C PHE A 40 -8.09 1.91 0.47
N LYS A 41 -9.19 1.91 -0.29
CA LYS A 41 -10.52 2.33 0.17
C LYS A 41 -11.20 1.27 1.03
N ASN A 42 -10.94 0.00 0.76
CA ASN A 42 -11.57 -1.13 1.43
C ASN A 42 -10.60 -1.83 2.37
N ASN A 43 -11.13 -2.65 3.27
CA ASN A 43 -10.32 -3.59 4.03
C ASN A 43 -9.89 -4.72 3.09
N TYR A 44 -8.58 -4.94 2.99
CA TYR A 44 -8.01 -6.04 2.24
C TYR A 44 -7.64 -7.15 3.22
N THR A 45 -7.91 -8.39 2.83
CA THR A 45 -7.29 -9.55 3.47
C THR A 45 -5.80 -9.59 3.13
N VAL A 46 -5.01 -10.28 3.96
CA VAL A 46 -3.58 -10.47 3.70
C VAL A 46 -3.34 -11.09 2.32
N LEU A 47 -4.21 -12.01 1.88
CA LEU A 47 -4.10 -12.67 0.57
C LEU A 47 -4.28 -11.68 -0.60
N GLU A 48 -5.33 -10.85 -0.56
CA GLU A 48 -5.57 -9.86 -1.60
C GLU A 48 -4.45 -8.82 -1.66
N LEU A 49 -3.89 -8.45 -0.51
CA LEU A 49 -2.75 -7.54 -0.43
C LEU A 49 -1.50 -8.13 -1.10
N VAL A 50 -1.22 -9.42 -0.83
CA VAL A 50 -0.10 -10.14 -1.46
C VAL A 50 -0.28 -10.24 -2.98
N GLN A 51 -1.50 -10.45 -3.47
CA GLN A 51 -1.79 -10.47 -4.91
C GLN A 51 -1.51 -9.11 -5.57
N VAL A 52 -2.00 -8.01 -4.98
CA VAL A 52 -1.75 -6.65 -5.50
C VAL A 52 -0.25 -6.34 -5.55
N ILE A 53 0.51 -6.81 -4.56
CA ILE A 53 1.96 -6.65 -4.53
C ILE A 53 2.63 -7.46 -5.65
N LEU A 54 2.24 -8.73 -5.83
CA LEU A 54 2.81 -9.60 -6.87
C LEU A 54 2.58 -9.02 -8.27
N ASP A 55 1.38 -8.52 -8.56
CA ASP A 55 1.03 -7.87 -9.83
C ASP A 55 1.84 -6.59 -10.13
N ARG A 56 2.45 -5.96 -9.12
CA ARG A 56 3.30 -4.77 -9.31
C ARG A 56 4.78 -5.08 -9.45
N VAL A 57 5.21 -6.26 -9.01
CA VAL A 57 6.63 -6.65 -8.97
C VAL A 57 7.00 -7.56 -10.14
N VAL A 58 6.05 -8.33 -10.66
CA VAL A 58 6.19 -9.21 -11.85
C VAL A 58 5.91 -8.41 -13.13
#